data_AF-A0A6A6VPT1-F1
#
_entry.id   AF-A0A6A6VPT1-F1
#
_cell.length_a   1.000
_cell.length_b   1.000
_cell.length_c   1.000
_cell.angle_alpha   90.00
_cell.angle_beta   90.00
_cell.angle_gamma   90.00
#
_symmetry.space_group_name_H-M   'P 1'
#
loop_
_entity.id
_entity.type
_entity.pdbx_description
1 polymer ?
#
loop_
_entity_poly.entity_id
_entity_poly.type
_entity_poly.pdbx_seq_one_letter_code
_entity_poly.pdbx_strand_id
1 'polypeptide(L)'
;MLKFALPVILTFLGIARSVSQQDTQSPRLVMYYDQWHPDASMDLICSKGITHFILSFMLSHHLNNETLDPLWTAGEPGHKWHVNALKSLKVNCPDVQLSLAIGGWNDDPEIGWRKTIESDASLSLFAHNLHRVLYGDFPIFENHQFDGVDIDWEYPGGNAVDYKSSPQAADRLLGETDGYVKLLQAIHADLSPDGKHLSIAVPGRPSDMLVFEDSAKAKMIFESVDFVNLMTYDLYNRRDNITAHHSSVEGTLATANAYLEKGLLPGKINLGFALYAKWAHVSGICTQLGGLGCDTFALEDSQGADTFQSGSMTFEMKNTLDVPQSFSVPDGGRCGPGTGAKCSPGFCCSSKGWCGDTPEHCGYGRCNPPYSGSDSCQGPDLWKSWKAALADPIDDSVVVNVNAGSEPLQSSPSKESPPDGGVVDLVVTLTADFTPPPVVTIVTWITQVG
;
A
#
# COMPACT_ATOMS: atom_id res chain seq x y z
N MET A 1 -74.69 43.31 -2.75
CA MET A 1 -74.15 43.05 -1.40
C MET A 1 -73.01 42.04 -1.53
N LEU A 2 -71.82 42.39 -0.99
CA LEU A 2 -70.65 41.52 -0.71
C LEU A 2 -69.94 40.87 -1.93
N LYS A 3 -68.62 40.70 -2.02
CA LYS A 3 -67.42 41.19 -1.31
C LYS A 3 -66.21 40.75 -2.17
N PHE A 4 -65.12 41.51 -2.07
CA PHE A 4 -63.78 41.35 -2.66
C PHE A 4 -63.19 39.93 -2.68
N ALA A 5 -62.38 39.58 -3.71
CA ALA A 5 -60.91 39.52 -3.63
C ALA A 5 -60.26 38.86 -4.88
N LEU A 6 -59.23 39.52 -5.41
CA LEU A 6 -58.25 39.02 -6.39
C LEU A 6 -57.47 37.82 -5.84
N PRO A 7 -56.91 36.95 -6.70
CA PRO A 7 -55.59 36.42 -6.43
C PRO A 7 -54.58 36.79 -7.52
N VAL A 8 -53.43 37.18 -7.00
CA VAL A 8 -52.15 37.53 -7.61
C VAL A 8 -51.66 36.42 -8.55
N ILE A 9 -51.28 36.81 -9.77
CA ILE A 9 -50.45 35.99 -10.66
C ILE A 9 -49.03 36.03 -10.07
N LEU A 10 -48.63 34.94 -9.40
CA LEU A 10 -47.25 34.75 -8.96
C LEU A 10 -46.47 34.07 -10.07
N THR A 11 -45.62 34.84 -10.74
CA THR A 11 -44.63 34.38 -11.69
C THR A 11 -43.61 33.49 -10.95
N PHE A 12 -43.76 32.17 -11.04
CA PHE A 12 -42.66 31.26 -10.69
C PHE A 12 -41.68 31.24 -11.87
N LEU A 13 -40.64 32.07 -11.78
CA LEU A 13 -39.35 31.78 -12.41
C LEU A 13 -38.84 30.49 -11.77
N GLY A 14 -39.16 29.36 -12.41
CA GLY A 14 -38.46 28.11 -12.16
C GLY A 14 -37.01 28.31 -12.58
N ILE A 15 -36.14 28.58 -11.62
CA ILE A 15 -34.73 28.25 -11.76
C ILE A 15 -34.70 26.72 -11.82
N ALA A 16 -34.78 26.18 -13.03
CA ALA A 16 -34.26 24.86 -13.29
C ALA A 16 -32.77 24.95 -12.96
N ARG A 17 -32.41 24.61 -11.72
CA ARG A 17 -31.05 24.16 -11.44
C ARG A 17 -30.92 22.91 -12.29
N SER A 18 -30.27 23.07 -13.43
CA SER A 18 -29.64 21.97 -14.15
C SER A 18 -28.80 21.26 -13.09
N VAL A 19 -29.31 20.15 -12.56
CA VAL A 19 -28.45 19.17 -11.91
C VAL A 19 -27.58 18.73 -13.07
N SER A 20 -26.36 19.29 -13.12
CA SER A 20 -25.29 18.77 -13.95
C SER A 20 -25.30 17.27 -13.70
N GLN A 21 -25.62 16.51 -14.73
CA GLN A 21 -25.35 15.10 -14.80
C GLN A 21 -23.86 14.99 -14.47
N GLN A 22 -23.52 14.65 -13.22
CA GLN A 22 -22.16 14.25 -12.90
C GLN A 22 -21.93 13.08 -13.84
N ASP A 23 -20.98 13.24 -14.77
CA ASP A 23 -20.42 12.09 -15.47
C ASP A 23 -19.99 11.12 -14.36
N THR A 24 -20.80 10.10 -14.12
CA THR A 24 -20.45 9.02 -13.21
C THR A 24 -19.40 8.20 -13.94
N GLN A 25 -18.16 8.69 -13.91
CA GLN A 25 -17.01 7.93 -14.36
C GLN A 25 -17.07 6.59 -13.61
N SER A 26 -17.04 5.48 -14.36
CA SER A 26 -17.05 4.15 -13.76
C SER A 26 -15.93 4.06 -12.72
N PRO A 27 -16.17 3.43 -11.55
CA PRO A 27 -15.16 3.30 -10.51
C PRO A 27 -13.92 2.60 -11.09
N ARG A 28 -12.75 3.13 -10.76
CA ARG A 28 -11.47 2.48 -11.08
C ARG A 28 -11.20 1.42 -10.02
N LEU A 29 -10.97 0.19 -10.48
CA LEU A 29 -10.39 -0.87 -9.68
C LEU A 29 -8.95 -1.07 -10.14
N VAL A 30 -8.00 -0.61 -9.31
CA VAL A 30 -6.57 -0.59 -9.59
C VAL A 30 -5.90 -1.71 -8.78
N MET A 31 -5.19 -2.60 -9.46
CA MET A 31 -4.45 -3.69 -8.82
C MET A 31 -2.96 -3.47 -9.01
N TYR A 32 -2.23 -3.39 -7.90
CA TYR A 32 -0.76 -3.48 -7.90
C TYR A 32 -0.36 -4.95 -7.97
N TYR A 33 0.53 -5.28 -8.90
CA TYR A 33 1.06 -6.62 -9.09
C TYR A 33 2.55 -6.64 -8.85
N ASP A 34 2.92 -7.26 -7.73
CA ASP A 34 4.30 -7.40 -7.33
C ASP A 34 4.99 -8.61 -8.00
N GLN A 35 6.30 -8.53 -8.01
CA GLN A 35 7.23 -9.58 -8.45
C GLN A 35 7.30 -10.86 -7.58
N TRP A 36 6.69 -10.87 -6.40
CA TRP A 36 6.80 -11.96 -5.42
C TRP A 36 5.70 -13.02 -5.57
N HIS A 37 4.66 -12.72 -6.35
CA HIS A 37 3.55 -13.64 -6.64
C HIS A 37 3.47 -14.07 -8.12
N PRO A 38 4.51 -14.74 -8.66
CA PRO A 38 4.60 -15.22 -10.05
C PRO A 38 3.39 -15.93 -10.62
N ASP A 39 2.76 -16.72 -9.74
CA ASP A 39 1.84 -17.78 -10.11
C ASP A 39 0.38 -17.31 -9.97
N ALA A 40 0.18 -16.01 -9.77
CA ALA A 40 -1.16 -15.44 -9.74
C ALA A 40 -1.89 -15.71 -11.07
N SER A 41 -3.10 -16.24 -10.97
CA SER A 41 -3.91 -16.55 -12.15
C SER A 41 -4.45 -15.25 -12.77
N MET A 42 -3.94 -14.90 -13.95
CA MET A 42 -4.43 -13.74 -14.71
C MET A 42 -5.90 -13.90 -15.11
N ASP A 43 -6.37 -15.12 -15.40
CA ASP A 43 -7.79 -15.40 -15.66
C ASP A 43 -8.68 -15.04 -14.47
N LEU A 44 -8.25 -15.43 -13.26
CA LEU A 44 -8.97 -15.10 -12.04
C LEU A 44 -8.99 -13.58 -11.82
N ILE A 45 -7.85 -12.91 -11.96
CA ILE A 45 -7.73 -11.45 -11.83
C ILE A 45 -8.66 -10.76 -12.83
N CYS A 46 -8.66 -11.22 -14.09
CA CYS A 46 -9.51 -10.70 -15.15
C CYS A 46 -11.00 -10.81 -14.85
N SER A 47 -11.42 -11.94 -14.28
CA SER A 47 -12.83 -12.18 -13.93
C SER A 47 -13.37 -11.26 -12.82
N LYS A 48 -12.53 -10.47 -12.14
CA LYS A 48 -12.92 -9.59 -11.02
C LYS A 48 -13.19 -8.14 -11.40
N GLY A 49 -13.15 -7.80 -12.69
CA GLY A 49 -13.44 -6.44 -13.15
C GLY A 49 -12.33 -5.42 -12.83
N ILE A 50 -11.09 -5.89 -12.69
CA ILE A 50 -9.91 -5.01 -12.60
C ILE A 50 -9.86 -4.13 -13.85
N THR A 51 -9.75 -2.82 -13.65
CA THR A 51 -9.72 -1.83 -14.75
C THR A 51 -8.31 -1.38 -15.08
N HIS A 52 -7.44 -1.32 -14.06
CA HIS A 52 -6.05 -0.90 -14.17
C HIS A 52 -5.18 -1.92 -13.44
N PHE A 53 -4.07 -2.29 -14.07
CA PHE A 53 -3.09 -3.20 -13.53
C PHE A 53 -1.74 -2.50 -13.54
N ILE A 54 -1.17 -2.28 -12.36
CA ILE A 54 0.08 -1.56 -12.17
C ILE A 54 1.15 -2.58 -11.81
N LEU A 55 2.19 -2.64 -12.64
CA LEU A 55 3.30 -3.57 -12.50
C LEU A 55 4.36 -2.96 -11.57
N SER A 56 4.66 -3.61 -10.45
CA SER A 56 5.48 -3.05 -9.36
C SER A 56 6.69 -3.92 -9.00
N PHE A 57 7.94 -3.42 -9.06
CA PHE A 57 8.41 -2.06 -9.42
C PHE A 57 9.63 -2.05 -10.36
N MET A 58 9.77 -1.02 -11.18
CA MET A 58 11.08 -0.61 -11.71
C MET A 58 11.71 0.40 -10.73
N LEU A 59 12.93 0.15 -10.26
CA LEU A 59 13.61 1.13 -9.39
C LEU A 59 14.06 2.36 -10.18
N SER A 60 13.93 3.57 -9.60
CA SER A 60 14.12 4.83 -10.35
C SER A 60 15.55 5.02 -10.87
N HIS A 61 16.55 4.48 -10.17
CA HIS A 61 17.96 4.60 -10.56
C HIS A 61 18.26 3.97 -11.94
N HIS A 62 17.43 3.05 -12.43
CA HIS A 62 17.57 2.49 -13.78
C HIS A 62 17.35 3.52 -14.89
N LEU A 63 16.56 4.56 -14.62
CA LEU A 63 16.25 5.63 -15.57
C LEU A 63 17.24 6.80 -15.50
N ASN A 64 18.14 6.81 -14.52
CA ASN A 64 19.14 7.87 -14.32
C ASN A 64 20.42 7.68 -15.14
N ASN A 65 20.56 6.58 -15.87
CA ASN A 65 21.76 6.26 -16.64
C ASN A 65 21.63 6.67 -18.12
N GLU A 66 22.73 7.13 -18.73
CA GLU A 66 22.76 7.49 -20.17
C GLU A 66 22.40 6.30 -21.08
N THR A 67 22.73 5.09 -20.63
CA THR A 67 22.34 3.85 -21.30
C THR A 67 21.34 3.11 -20.42
N LEU A 68 20.15 2.90 -20.97
CA LEU A 68 19.15 2.01 -20.37
C LEU A 68 19.65 0.57 -20.48
N ASP A 69 19.85 -0.11 -19.35
CA ASP A 69 20.26 -1.50 -19.33
C ASP A 69 19.13 -2.39 -19.87
N PRO A 70 19.28 -3.06 -21.03
CA PRO A 70 18.22 -3.93 -21.56
C PRO A 70 17.93 -5.16 -20.69
N LEU A 71 18.71 -5.40 -19.63
CA LEU A 71 18.54 -6.48 -18.68
C LEU A 71 18.23 -5.99 -17.27
N TRP A 72 17.81 -4.72 -17.08
CA TRP A 72 17.45 -4.21 -15.75
C TRP A 72 16.42 -5.13 -15.05
N THR A 73 15.50 -5.71 -15.83
CA THR A 73 14.50 -6.70 -15.39
C THR A 73 15.05 -8.06 -14.95
N ALA A 74 16.28 -8.43 -15.31
CA ALA A 74 16.87 -9.74 -15.04
C ALA A 74 17.91 -9.71 -13.90
N GLY A 75 18.50 -8.55 -13.63
CA GLY A 75 19.57 -8.37 -12.65
C GLY A 75 19.10 -7.95 -11.26
N GLU A 76 17.89 -7.40 -11.13
CA GLU A 76 17.37 -6.91 -9.86
C GLU A 76 17.01 -8.08 -8.90
N PRO A 77 17.63 -8.16 -7.70
CA PRO A 77 17.35 -9.22 -6.73
C PRO A 77 15.86 -9.23 -6.36
N GLY A 78 15.20 -10.36 -6.55
CA GLY A 78 13.77 -10.50 -6.26
C GLY A 78 12.82 -10.02 -7.36
N HIS A 79 13.32 -9.46 -8.46
CA HIS A 79 12.48 -8.90 -9.53
C HIS A 79 12.41 -9.88 -10.70
N LYS A 80 11.81 -11.06 -10.48
CA LYS A 80 11.50 -11.98 -11.57
C LYS A 80 10.18 -11.56 -12.17
N TRP A 81 10.21 -10.62 -13.10
CA TRP A 81 9.00 -10.26 -13.83
C TRP A 81 8.53 -11.44 -14.67
N HIS A 82 7.30 -11.88 -14.44
CA HIS A 82 6.74 -13.01 -15.16
C HIS A 82 6.20 -12.53 -16.51
N VAL A 83 7.09 -12.52 -17.52
CA VAL A 83 6.77 -12.26 -18.93
C VAL A 83 5.47 -12.95 -19.37
N ASN A 84 5.30 -14.20 -18.94
CA ASN A 84 4.13 -15.00 -19.26
C ASN A 84 2.85 -14.50 -18.59
N ALA A 85 2.93 -14.00 -17.35
CA ALA A 85 1.79 -13.39 -16.67
C ALA A 85 1.34 -12.12 -17.41
N LEU A 86 2.28 -11.26 -17.77
CA LEU A 86 1.98 -10.02 -18.52
C LEU A 86 1.39 -10.28 -19.90
N LYS A 87 1.94 -11.25 -20.65
CA LYS A 87 1.38 -11.69 -21.94
C LYS A 87 -0.03 -12.26 -21.76
N SER A 88 -0.25 -13.06 -20.72
CA SER A 88 -1.57 -13.63 -20.43
C SER A 88 -2.58 -12.56 -20.05
N LEU A 89 -2.17 -11.53 -19.30
CA LEU A 89 -3.03 -10.43 -18.89
C LEU A 89 -3.67 -9.73 -20.10
N LYS A 90 -2.88 -9.31 -21.10
CA LYS A 90 -3.43 -8.62 -22.28
C LYS A 90 -4.25 -9.53 -23.20
N VAL A 91 -4.03 -10.85 -23.16
CA VAL A 91 -4.86 -11.83 -23.88
C VAL A 91 -6.21 -12.03 -23.19
N ASN A 92 -6.21 -12.13 -21.85
CA ASN A 92 -7.38 -12.50 -21.07
C ASN A 92 -8.21 -11.28 -20.65
N CYS A 93 -7.58 -10.10 -20.60
CA CYS A 93 -8.16 -8.79 -20.35
C CYS A 93 -7.67 -7.77 -21.40
N PRO A 94 -8.17 -7.79 -22.63
CA PRO A 94 -7.69 -6.86 -23.66
C PRO A 94 -7.94 -5.38 -23.30
N ASP A 95 -8.97 -5.08 -22.51
CA ASP A 95 -9.36 -3.72 -22.15
C ASP A 95 -8.68 -3.17 -20.88
N VAL A 96 -7.94 -4.00 -20.14
CA VAL A 96 -7.26 -3.55 -18.91
C VAL A 96 -6.16 -2.56 -19.24
N GLN A 97 -6.13 -1.44 -18.52
CA GLN A 97 -5.03 -0.48 -18.62
C GLN A 97 -3.82 -1.04 -17.86
N LEU A 98 -2.67 -1.17 -18.54
CA LEU A 98 -1.45 -1.72 -17.97
C LEU A 98 -0.44 -0.59 -17.77
N SER A 99 0.01 -0.39 -16.53
CA SER A 99 1.00 0.64 -16.18
C SER A 99 2.21 0.03 -15.51
N LEU A 100 3.32 0.76 -15.55
CA LEU A 100 4.54 0.44 -14.81
C LEU A 100 4.67 1.40 -13.62
N ALA A 101 4.85 0.87 -12.42
CA ALA A 101 5.22 1.68 -11.27
C ALA A 101 6.74 1.86 -11.20
N ILE A 102 7.17 3.11 -11.03
CA ILE A 102 8.57 3.46 -10.79
C ILE A 102 8.73 3.83 -9.30
N GLY A 103 9.68 3.21 -8.61
CA GLY A 103 10.01 3.54 -7.22
C GLY A 103 9.67 2.43 -6.22
N GLY A 104 8.87 2.78 -5.20
CA GLY A 104 8.54 1.95 -4.05
C GLY A 104 9.51 2.07 -2.88
N TRP A 105 9.09 1.58 -1.70
CA TRP A 105 9.82 1.70 -0.44
C TRP A 105 11.30 1.27 -0.45
N ASN A 106 11.69 0.32 -1.30
CA ASN A 106 13.07 -0.19 -1.36
C ASN A 106 13.97 0.59 -2.34
N ASP A 107 13.46 1.65 -2.98
CA ASP A 107 14.25 2.48 -3.88
C ASP A 107 15.27 3.31 -3.08
N ASP A 108 16.52 3.31 -3.55
CA ASP A 108 17.59 4.05 -2.88
C ASP A 108 17.44 5.55 -3.21
N PRO A 109 17.22 6.40 -2.20
CA PRO A 109 16.91 7.80 -2.46
C PRO A 109 18.09 8.55 -3.09
N GLU A 110 19.35 8.16 -2.82
CA GLU A 110 20.55 8.89 -3.25
C GLU A 110 20.90 8.62 -4.72
N ILE A 111 20.80 7.37 -5.17
CA ILE A 111 21.06 7.01 -6.58
C ILE A 111 19.79 7.03 -7.44
N GLY A 112 18.62 7.03 -6.81
CA GLY A 112 17.29 7.10 -7.42
C GLY A 112 16.75 8.52 -7.51
N TRP A 113 15.66 8.82 -6.81
CA TRP A 113 14.91 10.07 -6.98
C TRP A 113 15.71 11.35 -6.75
N ARG A 114 16.62 11.40 -5.77
CA ARG A 114 17.46 12.60 -5.55
C ARG A 114 18.42 12.83 -6.70
N LYS A 115 18.92 11.74 -7.31
CA LYS A 115 19.73 11.80 -8.53
C LYS A 115 18.91 12.29 -9.72
N THR A 116 17.66 11.87 -9.83
CA THR A 116 16.74 12.33 -10.90
C THR A 116 16.56 13.85 -10.88
N ILE A 117 16.33 14.43 -9.71
CA ILE A 117 16.00 15.86 -9.55
C ILE A 117 17.20 16.78 -9.33
N GLU A 118 18.45 16.27 -9.35
CA GLU A 118 19.64 17.08 -9.05
C GLU A 118 19.87 18.23 -10.05
N SER A 119 19.36 18.09 -11.29
CA SER A 119 19.48 19.09 -12.35
C SER A 119 18.38 18.94 -13.40
N ASP A 120 18.17 19.97 -14.22
CA ASP A 120 17.24 19.86 -15.35
C ASP A 120 17.72 18.82 -16.39
N ALA A 121 19.04 18.58 -16.48
CA ALA A 121 19.63 17.58 -17.38
C ALA A 121 19.34 16.14 -16.93
N SER A 122 19.49 15.84 -15.64
CA SER A 122 19.17 14.52 -15.07
C SER A 122 17.67 14.23 -15.14
N LEU A 123 16.83 15.23 -14.89
CA LEU A 123 15.38 15.11 -15.00
C LEU A 123 14.95 14.85 -16.45
N SER A 124 15.55 15.56 -17.41
CA SER A 124 15.29 15.34 -18.84
C SER A 124 15.75 13.97 -19.31
N LEU A 125 16.90 13.49 -18.82
CA LEU A 125 17.40 12.14 -19.11
C LEU A 125 16.43 11.07 -18.56
N PHE A 126 15.98 11.23 -17.32
CA PHE A 126 14.99 10.33 -16.72
C PHE A 126 13.70 10.28 -17.54
N ALA A 127 13.11 11.44 -17.87
CA ALA A 127 11.89 11.51 -18.66
C ALA A 127 12.06 10.88 -20.05
N HIS A 128 13.21 11.11 -20.70
CA HIS A 128 13.55 10.48 -21.98
C HIS A 128 13.66 8.96 -21.87
N ASN A 129 14.32 8.43 -20.84
CA ASN A 129 14.44 6.99 -20.63
C ASN A 129 13.08 6.36 -20.27
N LEU A 130 12.25 7.05 -19.49
CA LEU A 130 10.90 6.61 -19.19
C LEU A 130 10.06 6.51 -20.47
N HIS A 131 10.13 7.52 -21.34
CA HIS A 131 9.50 7.48 -22.67
C HIS A 131 9.94 6.22 -23.44
N ARG A 132 11.24 5.95 -23.50
CA ARG A 132 11.75 4.74 -24.17
C ARG A 132 11.14 3.46 -23.59
N VAL A 133 11.05 3.34 -22.26
CA VAL A 133 10.44 2.19 -21.58
C VAL A 133 8.95 2.05 -21.90
N LEU A 134 8.18 3.13 -21.83
CA LEU A 134 6.73 3.09 -22.01
C LEU A 134 6.32 2.81 -23.47
N TYR A 135 7.17 3.19 -24.44
CA TYR A 135 6.82 3.17 -25.86
C TYR A 135 7.54 2.09 -26.70
N GLY A 136 8.70 1.55 -26.29
CA GLY A 136 9.41 0.63 -27.21
C GLY A 136 10.54 -0.25 -26.67
N ASP A 137 11.21 0.11 -25.58
CA ASP A 137 12.46 -0.55 -25.18
C ASP A 137 12.32 -1.49 -23.97
N PHE A 138 11.09 -1.92 -23.63
CA PHE A 138 10.91 -2.93 -22.58
C PHE A 138 11.28 -4.33 -23.12
N PRO A 139 12.37 -4.95 -22.65
CA PRO A 139 13.00 -6.15 -23.26
C PRO A 139 12.11 -7.41 -23.25
N ILE A 140 10.98 -7.33 -22.55
CA ILE A 140 10.06 -8.43 -22.30
C ILE A 140 8.76 -8.30 -23.12
N PHE A 141 8.45 -7.09 -23.63
CA PHE A 141 7.22 -6.77 -24.34
C PHE A 141 7.50 -6.39 -25.80
N GLU A 142 7.88 -7.37 -26.62
CA GLU A 142 7.84 -7.16 -28.07
C GLU A 142 6.39 -6.84 -28.48
N ASN A 143 6.18 -5.66 -29.10
CA ASN A 143 4.91 -5.20 -29.69
C ASN A 143 3.77 -4.83 -28.73
N HIS A 144 4.01 -4.63 -27.43
CA HIS A 144 3.01 -3.96 -26.59
C HIS A 144 3.61 -2.83 -25.76
N GLN A 145 2.79 -1.80 -25.56
CA GLN A 145 3.12 -0.59 -24.82
C GLN A 145 2.38 -0.59 -23.49
N PHE A 146 2.93 0.11 -22.51
CA PHE A 146 2.19 0.47 -21.31
C PHE A 146 1.15 1.54 -21.66
N ASP A 147 -0.01 1.48 -21.04
CA ASP A 147 -1.07 2.49 -21.17
C ASP A 147 -0.85 3.68 -20.22
N GLY A 148 0.10 3.57 -19.29
CA GLY A 148 0.48 4.64 -18.37
C GLY A 148 1.67 4.30 -17.50
N VAL A 149 1.96 5.21 -16.57
CA VAL A 149 3.01 5.08 -15.55
C VAL A 149 2.46 5.53 -14.20
N ASP A 150 2.93 4.89 -13.15
CA ASP A 150 2.66 5.26 -11.76
C ASP A 150 3.98 5.68 -11.08
N ILE A 151 4.00 6.85 -10.46
CA ILE A 151 5.22 7.38 -9.80
C ILE A 151 5.07 7.22 -8.29
N ASP A 152 5.86 6.32 -7.73
CA ASP A 152 5.80 5.87 -6.34
C ASP A 152 7.07 6.28 -5.59
N TRP A 153 7.30 7.59 -5.50
CA TRP A 153 8.36 8.15 -4.67
C TRP A 153 7.90 8.21 -3.21
N GLU A 154 8.55 7.43 -2.33
CA GLU A 154 8.27 7.38 -0.90
C GLU A 154 9.35 8.05 -0.02
N TYR A 155 9.25 9.31 0.42
CA TYR A 155 8.30 10.35 -0.01
C TYR A 155 9.07 11.64 -0.37
N PRO A 156 8.60 12.42 -1.37
CA PRO A 156 9.23 13.69 -1.72
C PRO A 156 9.05 14.70 -0.58
N GLY A 157 10.16 15.33 -0.17
CA GLY A 157 10.15 16.31 0.92
C GLY A 157 10.40 15.72 2.30
N GLY A 158 10.79 14.43 2.40
CA GLY A 158 11.25 13.80 3.63
C GLY A 158 10.44 12.59 4.06
N ASN A 159 10.79 12.02 5.21
CA ASN A 159 10.13 10.84 5.79
C ASN A 159 10.20 9.56 4.93
N ALA A 160 11.24 9.43 4.10
CA ALA A 160 11.61 8.21 3.39
C ALA A 160 12.27 7.16 4.33
N VAL A 161 12.86 6.10 3.77
CA VAL A 161 13.61 5.07 4.51
C VAL A 161 14.72 5.61 5.41
N ASP A 162 15.30 6.75 5.05
CA ASP A 162 16.47 7.37 5.70
C ASP A 162 16.11 8.54 6.63
N TYR A 163 14.83 8.72 6.95
CA TYR A 163 14.33 9.94 7.61
C TYR A 163 14.97 10.29 8.98
N LYS A 164 15.53 9.30 9.68
CA LYS A 164 16.28 9.46 10.94
C LYS A 164 17.78 9.65 10.74
N SER A 165 18.37 8.94 9.77
CA SER A 165 19.82 8.93 9.51
C SER A 165 20.27 10.08 8.60
N SER A 166 19.32 10.71 7.91
CA SER A 166 19.56 11.71 6.88
C SER A 166 18.89 13.02 7.29
N PRO A 167 19.61 13.94 7.99
CA PRO A 167 19.03 15.14 8.56
C PRO A 167 18.26 15.93 7.53
N GLN A 168 17.03 16.28 7.88
CA GLN A 168 16.05 17.03 7.08
C GLN A 168 16.50 18.49 6.89
N ALA A 169 17.63 18.71 6.22
CA ALA A 169 18.05 20.05 5.86
C ALA A 169 16.94 20.69 5.03
N ALA A 170 16.43 21.85 5.48
CA ALA A 170 15.27 22.50 4.87
C ALA A 170 15.45 22.69 3.36
N ASP A 171 16.66 23.07 2.92
CA ASP A 171 16.98 23.26 1.50
C ASP A 171 16.85 21.96 0.69
N ARG A 172 17.22 20.81 1.26
CA ARG A 172 17.04 19.50 0.61
C ARG A 172 15.56 19.18 0.45
N LEU A 173 14.78 19.32 1.52
CA LEU A 173 13.35 19.02 1.46
C LEU A 173 12.64 19.91 0.44
N LEU A 174 12.98 21.20 0.41
CA LEU A 174 12.48 22.13 -0.60
C LEU A 174 12.87 21.67 -2.01
N GLY A 175 14.14 21.32 -2.24
CA GLY A 175 14.61 20.79 -3.52
C GLY A 175 13.89 19.53 -3.99
N GLU A 176 13.62 18.58 -3.08
CA GLU A 176 12.84 17.37 -3.39
C GLU A 176 11.39 17.72 -3.78
N THR A 177 10.73 18.61 -3.03
CA THR A 177 9.34 19.00 -3.35
C THR A 177 9.23 19.75 -4.68
N ASP A 178 10.18 20.66 -4.99
CA ASP A 178 10.21 21.39 -6.26
C ASP A 178 10.56 20.45 -7.43
N GLY A 179 11.52 19.55 -7.20
CA GLY A 179 11.94 18.53 -8.16
C GLY A 179 10.79 17.59 -8.52
N TYR A 180 10.00 17.16 -7.54
CA TYR A 180 8.84 16.29 -7.77
C TYR A 180 7.77 16.95 -8.66
N VAL A 181 7.46 18.23 -8.42
CA VAL A 181 6.54 18.99 -9.28
C VAL A 181 7.06 19.04 -10.72
N LYS A 182 8.33 19.40 -10.92
CA LYS A 182 8.94 19.47 -12.25
C LYS A 182 8.93 18.12 -12.96
N LEU A 183 9.21 17.04 -12.22
CA LEU A 183 9.24 15.68 -12.74
C LEU A 183 7.86 15.29 -13.28
N LEU A 184 6.80 15.44 -12.47
CA LEU A 184 5.44 15.08 -12.89
C LEU A 184 4.96 15.94 -14.07
N GLN A 185 5.30 17.22 -14.10
CA GLN A 185 4.97 18.09 -15.24
C GLN A 185 5.69 17.66 -16.53
N ALA A 186 6.96 17.27 -16.43
CA ALA A 186 7.73 16.79 -17.59
C ALA A 186 7.16 15.48 -18.12
N ILE A 187 6.81 14.53 -17.24
CA ILE A 187 6.19 13.27 -17.63
C ILE A 187 4.80 13.52 -18.23
N HIS A 188 3.96 14.34 -17.59
CA HIS A 188 2.64 14.68 -18.11
C HIS A 188 2.71 15.30 -19.51
N ALA A 189 3.65 16.22 -19.74
CA ALA A 189 3.84 16.85 -21.04
C ALA A 189 4.19 15.83 -22.14
N ASP A 190 5.00 14.81 -21.81
CA ASP A 190 5.39 13.74 -22.73
C ASP A 190 4.22 12.77 -23.03
N LEU A 191 3.40 12.43 -22.02
CA LEU A 191 2.31 11.45 -22.17
C LEU A 191 1.02 12.04 -22.77
N SER A 192 0.74 13.33 -22.52
CA SER A 192 -0.51 13.98 -22.93
C SER A 192 -0.87 13.88 -24.42
N PRO A 193 0.06 13.89 -25.39
CA PRO A 193 -0.27 13.80 -26.81
C PRO A 193 -0.80 12.42 -27.23
N ASP A 194 -0.38 11.36 -26.54
CA ASP A 194 -0.68 9.96 -26.91
C ASP A 194 -1.78 9.32 -26.06
N GLY A 195 -2.30 10.06 -25.07
CA GLY A 195 -3.37 9.59 -24.19
C GLY A 195 -2.96 8.51 -23.19
N LYS A 196 -1.66 8.34 -22.94
CA LYS A 196 -1.17 7.53 -21.82
C LYS A 196 -1.42 8.25 -20.51
N HIS A 197 -1.77 7.52 -19.45
CA HIS A 197 -2.09 8.12 -18.16
C HIS A 197 -0.88 8.20 -17.22
N LEU A 198 -0.91 9.18 -16.32
CA LEU A 198 0.03 9.35 -15.21
C LEU A 198 -0.72 9.24 -13.88
N SER A 199 -0.30 8.32 -13.03
CA SER A 199 -0.77 8.22 -11.64
C SER A 199 0.37 8.34 -10.63
N ILE A 200 0.00 8.50 -9.36
CA ILE A 200 0.93 8.55 -8.23
C ILE A 200 0.37 7.74 -7.05
N ALA A 201 1.20 6.95 -6.38
CA ALA A 201 0.92 6.49 -5.01
C ALA A 201 1.37 7.55 -3.99
N VAL A 202 0.51 7.87 -3.03
CA VAL A 202 0.75 8.93 -2.05
C VAL A 202 0.50 8.45 -0.62
N PRO A 203 1.21 8.99 0.39
CA PRO A 203 1.18 8.45 1.74
C PRO A 203 -0.17 8.57 2.42
N GLY A 204 -0.49 7.62 3.30
CA GLY A 204 -1.67 7.67 4.15
C GLY A 204 -1.55 8.60 5.37
N ARG A 205 -0.32 8.82 5.87
CA ARG A 205 -0.06 9.54 7.12
C ARG A 205 0.18 11.03 6.86
N PRO A 206 -0.47 11.96 7.59
CA PRO A 206 -0.23 13.40 7.44
C PRO A 206 1.23 13.82 7.60
N SER A 207 2.00 13.14 8.45
CA SER A 207 3.44 13.39 8.64
C SER A 207 4.25 13.23 7.35
N ASP A 208 3.77 12.41 6.43
CA ASP A 208 4.49 12.04 5.21
C ASP A 208 3.99 12.85 3.99
N MET A 209 2.98 13.70 4.16
CA MET A 209 2.35 14.51 3.08
C MET A 209 3.07 15.84 2.79
N LEU A 210 4.34 15.98 3.15
CA LEU A 210 5.06 17.28 3.17
C LEU A 210 5.01 18.03 1.83
N VAL A 211 5.14 17.34 0.70
CA VAL A 211 5.05 17.94 -0.65
C VAL A 211 3.71 18.63 -0.94
N PHE A 212 2.65 18.22 -0.24
CA PHE A 212 1.29 18.72 -0.43
C PHE A 212 0.89 19.78 0.62
N GLU A 213 1.80 20.23 1.49
CA GLU A 213 1.53 21.34 2.43
C GLU A 213 1.52 22.71 1.72
N ASP A 214 2.29 22.84 0.64
CA ASP A 214 2.22 24.01 -0.23
C ASP A 214 1.05 23.82 -1.21
N SER A 215 -0.02 24.59 -1.02
CA SER A 215 -1.22 24.54 -1.87
C SER A 215 -0.95 24.79 -3.36
N ALA A 216 0.07 25.58 -3.72
CA ALA A 216 0.43 25.81 -5.10
C ALA A 216 1.09 24.56 -5.70
N LYS A 217 1.99 23.91 -4.95
CA LYS A 217 2.61 22.64 -5.35
C LYS A 217 1.58 21.52 -5.45
N ALA A 218 0.73 21.36 -4.44
CA ALA A 218 -0.35 20.38 -4.43
C ALA A 218 -1.24 20.53 -5.68
N LYS A 219 -1.65 21.76 -6.01
CA LYS A 219 -2.42 22.05 -7.23
C LYS A 219 -1.67 21.62 -8.50
N MET A 220 -0.40 21.98 -8.64
CA MET A 220 0.40 21.61 -9.82
C MET A 220 0.55 20.09 -9.95
N ILE A 221 0.71 19.37 -8.84
CA ILE A 221 0.79 17.90 -8.80
C ILE A 221 -0.55 17.30 -9.25
N PHE A 222 -1.67 17.70 -8.63
CA PHE A 222 -2.98 17.15 -8.95
C PHE A 222 -3.46 17.48 -10.37
N GLU A 223 -2.97 18.57 -10.97
CA GLU A 223 -3.23 18.90 -12.38
C GLU A 223 -2.39 18.06 -13.35
N SER A 224 -1.23 17.55 -12.91
CA SER A 224 -0.32 16.75 -13.75
C SER A 224 -0.73 15.27 -13.84
N VAL A 225 -1.53 14.76 -12.91
CA VAL A 225 -1.87 13.32 -12.82
C VAL A 225 -3.34 13.06 -13.15
N ASP A 226 -3.65 11.91 -13.73
CA ASP A 226 -5.01 11.48 -14.06
C ASP A 226 -5.77 10.98 -12.83
N PHE A 227 -5.09 10.23 -11.95
CA PHE A 227 -5.63 9.76 -10.68
C PHE A 227 -4.52 9.56 -9.64
N VAL A 228 -4.94 9.45 -8.38
CA VAL A 228 -4.08 9.36 -7.20
C VAL A 228 -4.49 8.12 -6.40
N ASN A 229 -3.52 7.24 -6.14
CA ASN A 229 -3.69 6.05 -5.33
C ASN A 229 -3.30 6.39 -3.88
N LEU A 230 -4.29 6.57 -3.00
CA LEU A 230 -4.03 6.85 -1.59
C LEU A 230 -3.60 5.55 -0.90
N MET A 231 -2.41 5.53 -0.31
CA MET A 231 -1.93 4.41 0.49
C MET A 231 -2.58 4.43 1.88
N THR A 232 -3.89 4.18 1.94
CA THR A 232 -4.72 4.13 3.17
C THR A 232 -4.48 2.83 3.94
N TYR A 233 -3.22 2.45 4.03
CA TYR A 233 -2.66 1.33 4.75
C TYR A 233 -1.30 1.75 5.32
N ASP A 234 -0.75 0.96 6.24
CA ASP A 234 0.47 1.33 7.00
C ASP A 234 0.33 2.66 7.76
N LEU A 235 -0.92 3.02 8.09
CA LEU A 235 -1.28 4.15 8.95
C LEU A 235 -0.71 3.96 10.37
N TYR A 236 -0.69 2.71 10.82
CA TYR A 236 0.13 2.19 11.89
C TYR A 236 1.32 1.43 11.29
N ASN A 237 2.54 1.76 11.70
CA ASN A 237 3.73 1.06 11.28
C ASN A 237 4.84 1.11 12.34
N ARG A 238 6.05 0.69 11.98
CA ARG A 238 7.20 0.60 12.91
C ARG A 238 7.66 1.93 13.52
N ARG A 239 7.14 3.07 13.04
CA ARG A 239 7.42 4.40 13.62
C ARG A 239 6.56 4.68 14.85
N ASP A 240 5.54 3.88 15.09
CA ASP A 240 4.58 4.06 16.18
C ASP A 240 4.97 3.18 17.39
N ASN A 241 4.53 3.59 18.58
CA ASN A 241 4.82 2.92 19.86
C ASN A 241 3.56 2.41 20.58
N ILE A 242 2.40 2.56 19.94
CA ILE A 242 1.09 2.12 20.44
C ILE A 242 0.40 1.39 19.31
N THR A 243 -0.13 0.19 19.57
CA THR A 243 -0.83 -0.61 18.56
C THR A 243 -2.09 0.11 18.05
N ALA A 244 -2.25 0.10 16.74
CA ALA A 244 -3.43 0.65 16.06
C ALA A 244 -3.67 -0.11 14.75
N HIS A 245 -4.88 0.02 14.21
CA HIS A 245 -5.18 -0.52 12.89
C HIS A 245 -4.37 0.18 11.80
N HIS A 246 -3.66 -0.60 10.99
CA HIS A 246 -2.86 -0.02 9.90
C HIS A 246 -3.71 0.43 8.70
N SER A 247 -4.98 0.03 8.63
CA SER A 247 -5.91 0.32 7.53
C SER A 247 -7.36 0.48 8.03
N SER A 248 -7.57 1.13 9.18
CA SER A 248 -8.93 1.37 9.72
C SER A 248 -9.78 2.23 8.80
N VAL A 249 -11.11 2.10 8.93
CA VAL A 249 -12.08 3.00 8.27
C VAL A 249 -11.84 4.44 8.65
N GLU A 250 -11.63 4.72 9.94
CA GLU A 250 -11.39 6.08 10.45
C GLU A 250 -10.11 6.67 9.87
N GLY A 251 -9.02 5.91 9.88
CA GLY A 251 -7.74 6.34 9.31
C GLY A 251 -7.85 6.59 7.81
N THR A 252 -8.52 5.70 7.07
CA THR A 252 -8.80 5.85 5.64
C THR A 252 -9.58 7.13 5.34
N LEU A 253 -10.63 7.40 6.13
CA LEU A 253 -11.44 8.62 5.98
C LEU A 253 -10.62 9.87 6.30
N ALA A 254 -9.79 9.84 7.35
CA ALA A 254 -8.91 10.94 7.72
C ALA A 254 -7.91 11.26 6.60
N THR A 255 -7.26 10.24 6.02
CA THR A 255 -6.38 10.40 4.86
C THR A 255 -7.12 11.02 3.67
N ALA A 256 -8.28 10.49 3.31
CA ALA A 256 -9.05 11.00 2.17
C ALA A 256 -9.43 12.48 2.38
N ASN A 257 -9.94 12.84 3.56
CA ASN A 257 -10.28 14.22 3.89
C ASN A 257 -9.07 15.15 3.84
N ALA A 258 -7.91 14.72 4.34
CA ALA A 258 -6.69 15.52 4.27
C ALA A 258 -6.31 15.88 2.82
N TYR A 259 -6.44 14.94 1.88
CA TYR A 259 -6.19 15.22 0.45
C TYR A 259 -7.27 16.09 -0.19
N LEU A 260 -8.54 15.92 0.18
CA LEU A 260 -9.63 16.79 -0.27
C LEU A 260 -9.39 18.25 0.17
N GLU A 261 -8.97 18.46 1.42
CA GLU A 261 -8.61 19.79 1.95
C GLU A 261 -7.41 20.42 1.23
N LYS A 262 -6.48 19.59 0.76
CA LYS A 262 -5.34 20.00 -0.07
C LYS A 262 -5.71 20.28 -1.54
N GLY A 263 -6.97 20.07 -1.93
CA GLY A 263 -7.49 20.38 -3.25
C GLY A 263 -7.53 19.22 -4.24
N LEU A 264 -7.32 17.97 -3.79
CA LEU A 264 -7.51 16.79 -4.64
C LEU A 264 -9.00 16.63 -4.94
N LEU A 265 -9.34 16.44 -6.22
CA LEU A 265 -10.73 16.22 -6.62
C LEU A 265 -11.16 14.79 -6.26
N PRO A 266 -12.36 14.58 -5.67
CA PRO A 266 -12.85 13.24 -5.32
C PRO A 266 -12.80 12.24 -6.48
N GLY A 267 -13.12 12.69 -7.69
CA GLY A 267 -13.10 11.84 -8.89
C GLY A 267 -11.71 11.35 -9.33
N LYS A 268 -10.63 11.90 -8.78
CA LYS A 268 -9.25 11.43 -9.00
C LYS A 268 -8.76 10.47 -7.92
N ILE A 269 -9.50 10.27 -6.83
CA ILE A 269 -9.07 9.45 -5.69
C ILE A 269 -9.35 7.97 -5.96
N ASN A 270 -8.35 7.13 -5.71
CA ASN A 270 -8.54 5.70 -5.46
C ASN A 270 -8.12 5.41 -4.01
N LEU A 271 -8.97 4.70 -3.26
CA LEU A 271 -8.66 4.27 -1.90
C LEU A 271 -7.84 2.97 -1.94
N GLY A 272 -6.76 2.93 -1.17
CA GLY A 272 -5.87 1.77 -1.07
C GLY A 272 -6.41 0.72 -0.11
N PHE A 273 -6.29 -0.54 -0.51
CA PHE A 273 -6.74 -1.69 0.25
C PHE A 273 -5.59 -2.66 0.49
N ALA A 274 -5.18 -2.85 1.75
CA ALA A 274 -4.12 -3.77 2.09
C ALA A 274 -4.60 -5.23 1.98
N LEU A 275 -3.87 -6.04 1.20
CA LEU A 275 -4.01 -7.50 1.17
C LEU A 275 -3.01 -8.19 2.11
N TYR A 276 -2.69 -7.49 3.20
CA TYR A 276 -1.86 -7.97 4.29
C TYR A 276 -2.28 -7.28 5.58
N ALA A 277 -1.71 -7.79 6.66
CA ALA A 277 -1.94 -7.41 8.03
C ALA A 277 -0.62 -7.03 8.68
N LYS A 278 -0.66 -6.29 9.79
CA LYS A 278 0.52 -5.98 10.61
C LYS A 278 0.49 -6.75 11.92
N TRP A 279 1.65 -7.01 12.50
CA TRP A 279 1.76 -7.48 13.88
C TRP A 279 2.84 -6.69 14.60
N ALA A 280 2.74 -6.61 15.91
CA ALA A 280 3.74 -5.96 16.74
C ALA A 280 3.91 -6.64 18.11
N HIS A 281 5.13 -6.56 18.62
CA HIS A 281 5.47 -7.00 19.96
C HIS A 281 5.09 -5.92 20.98
N VAL A 282 4.16 -6.25 21.88
CA VAL A 282 3.67 -5.34 22.92
C VAL A 282 4.57 -5.36 24.15
N SER A 283 4.86 -4.18 24.72
CA SER A 283 5.67 -4.03 25.94
C SER A 283 4.78 -4.06 27.18
N GLY A 284 4.57 -5.27 27.72
CA GLY A 284 3.81 -5.49 28.95
C GLY A 284 2.42 -6.08 28.72
N ILE A 285 1.54 -5.93 29.72
CA ILE A 285 0.21 -6.53 29.68
C ILE A 285 -0.72 -5.63 28.87
N CYS A 286 -1.06 -6.07 27.67
CA CYS A 286 -2.14 -5.50 26.88
C CYS A 286 -3.48 -5.94 27.50
N THR A 287 -4.20 -5.00 28.12
CA THR A 287 -5.50 -5.24 28.76
C THR A 287 -6.67 -4.68 27.97
N GLN A 288 -6.39 -4.04 26.83
CA GLN A 288 -7.40 -3.49 25.94
C GLN A 288 -8.01 -4.61 25.10
N LEU A 289 -9.34 -4.60 24.98
CA LEU A 289 -10.06 -5.59 24.19
C LEU A 289 -9.59 -5.52 22.74
N GLY A 290 -9.20 -6.66 22.18
CA GLY A 290 -8.72 -6.73 20.81
C GLY A 290 -7.42 -5.97 20.58
N GLY A 291 -6.50 -5.91 21.54
CA GLY A 291 -5.10 -5.59 21.25
C GLY A 291 -4.75 -4.17 20.78
N LEU A 292 -5.72 -3.25 20.68
CA LEU A 292 -5.53 -1.83 20.33
C LEU A 292 -5.06 -1.00 21.52
N GLY A 293 -4.32 0.07 21.25
CA GLY A 293 -3.93 1.03 22.29
C GLY A 293 -2.90 0.46 23.27
N CYS A 294 -2.20 -0.60 22.89
CA CYS A 294 -1.20 -1.26 23.72
C CYS A 294 0.20 -0.75 23.38
N ASP A 295 0.97 -0.44 24.42
CA ASP A 295 2.36 -0.03 24.26
C ASP A 295 3.16 -1.13 23.56
N THR A 296 4.03 -0.75 22.64
CA THR A 296 4.92 -1.69 21.94
C THR A 296 6.33 -1.62 22.49
N PHE A 297 7.14 -2.64 22.21
CA PHE A 297 8.58 -2.43 22.20
C PHE A 297 8.95 -1.39 21.13
N ALA A 298 10.16 -0.85 21.21
CA ALA A 298 10.67 -0.03 20.11
C ALA A 298 10.69 -0.88 18.83
N LEU A 299 9.92 -0.48 17.82
CA LEU A 299 9.77 -1.23 16.57
C LEU A 299 10.81 -0.82 15.52
N GLU A 300 11.41 0.34 15.70
CA GLU A 300 12.56 0.83 14.96
C GLU A 300 13.64 1.37 15.92
N ASP A 301 14.89 1.39 15.47
CA ASP A 301 16.00 1.89 16.27
C ASP A 301 16.21 3.42 16.12
N SER A 302 17.30 3.93 16.70
CA SER A 302 17.66 5.35 16.65
C SER A 302 18.08 5.83 15.25
N GLN A 303 18.41 4.91 14.35
CA GLN A 303 18.74 5.19 12.94
C GLN A 303 17.53 4.94 12.01
N GLY A 304 16.41 4.44 12.54
CA GLY A 304 15.20 4.11 11.77
C GLY A 304 15.20 2.70 11.15
N ALA A 305 16.17 1.87 11.52
CA ALA A 305 16.24 0.48 11.08
C ALA A 305 15.19 -0.37 11.83
N ASP A 306 14.67 -1.40 11.16
CA ASP A 306 13.73 -2.36 11.74
C ASP A 306 14.40 -3.14 12.89
N THR A 307 13.79 -3.14 14.06
CA THR A 307 14.24 -3.89 15.25
C THR A 307 13.77 -5.35 15.24
N PHE A 308 12.97 -5.71 14.24
CA PHE A 308 12.33 -7.01 14.06
C PHE A 308 11.25 -7.32 15.09
N GLN A 309 10.78 -6.29 15.81
CA GLN A 309 9.68 -6.40 16.78
C GLN A 309 8.30 -6.17 16.16
N SER A 310 8.24 -5.99 14.83
CA SER A 310 6.99 -5.91 14.06
C SER A 310 7.18 -6.54 12.69
N GLY A 311 6.06 -6.74 11.99
CA GLY A 311 6.09 -7.25 10.63
C GLY A 311 4.73 -7.27 9.97
N SER A 312 4.67 -7.96 8.84
CA SER A 312 3.43 -8.14 8.07
C SER A 312 3.14 -9.62 7.83
N MET A 313 1.86 -9.96 7.66
CA MET A 313 1.46 -11.24 7.07
C MET A 313 0.40 -11.06 5.99
N THR A 314 0.57 -11.77 4.88
CA THR A 314 -0.32 -11.70 3.72
C THR A 314 -1.53 -12.62 3.88
N PHE A 315 -2.65 -12.30 3.22
CA PHE A 315 -3.85 -13.15 3.16
C PHE A 315 -3.72 -14.35 2.22
N GLU A 316 -2.50 -14.74 1.86
CA GLU A 316 -2.27 -15.89 1.02
C GLU A 316 -2.78 -17.17 1.72
N MET A 317 -3.42 -18.06 0.94
CA MET A 317 -3.96 -19.33 1.47
C MET A 317 -2.92 -20.17 2.20
N LYS A 318 -1.64 -20.11 1.79
CA LYS A 318 -0.56 -20.84 2.47
C LYS A 318 -0.44 -20.43 3.96
N ASN A 319 -0.83 -19.21 4.32
CA ASN A 319 -0.76 -18.73 5.70
C ASN A 319 -1.94 -19.22 6.56
N THR A 320 -2.99 -19.78 5.95
CA THR A 320 -4.15 -20.35 6.65
C THR A 320 -4.09 -21.87 6.80
N LEU A 321 -3.10 -22.52 6.19
CA LEU A 321 -2.96 -23.97 6.23
C LEU A 321 -2.65 -24.49 7.63
N ASP A 322 -3.18 -25.68 7.94
CA ASP A 322 -2.82 -26.40 9.14
C ASP A 322 -1.43 -27.02 9.07
N VAL A 323 -0.82 -27.17 10.24
CA VAL A 323 0.47 -27.85 10.36
C VAL A 323 0.25 -29.33 10.02
N PRO A 324 0.99 -29.88 9.04
CA PRO A 324 0.79 -31.27 8.64
C PRO A 324 1.26 -32.22 9.74
N GLN A 325 0.69 -33.43 9.77
CA GLN A 325 1.09 -34.50 10.70
C GLN A 325 2.50 -35.04 10.40
N SER A 326 2.98 -34.86 9.18
CA SER A 326 4.31 -35.26 8.72
C SER A 326 4.87 -34.21 7.78
N PHE A 327 6.16 -33.91 7.91
CA PHE A 327 6.84 -32.91 7.09
C PHE A 327 7.61 -33.54 5.94
N SER A 328 7.65 -32.84 4.81
CA SER A 328 8.58 -33.14 3.71
C SER A 328 9.99 -32.62 4.03
N VAL A 329 10.99 -33.14 3.31
CA VAL A 329 12.36 -32.64 3.38
C VAL A 329 12.45 -31.34 2.56
N PRO A 330 13.13 -30.30 3.05
CA PRO A 330 13.35 -29.07 2.30
C PRO A 330 14.00 -29.32 0.94
N ASP A 331 13.33 -28.92 -0.13
CA ASP A 331 13.93 -28.88 -1.47
C ASP A 331 14.48 -27.48 -1.74
N GLY A 332 15.74 -27.42 -2.18
CA GLY A 332 16.47 -26.16 -2.35
C GLY A 332 16.56 -25.30 -1.08
N GLY A 333 16.36 -25.87 0.11
CA GLY A 333 16.34 -25.11 1.38
C GLY A 333 15.02 -24.39 1.69
N ARG A 334 13.94 -24.68 0.93
CA ARG A 334 12.60 -24.10 1.16
C ARG A 334 11.86 -24.82 2.28
N CYS A 335 11.12 -24.07 3.09
CA CYS A 335 10.36 -24.57 4.22
C CYS A 335 9.05 -23.81 4.41
N GLY A 336 8.22 -24.30 5.34
CA GLY A 336 7.00 -23.60 5.74
C GLY A 336 5.74 -24.21 5.13
N PRO A 337 4.58 -23.60 5.38
CA PRO A 337 3.29 -24.19 5.02
C PRO A 337 3.07 -24.33 3.52
N GLY A 338 3.66 -23.46 2.69
CA GLY A 338 3.57 -23.57 1.24
C GLY A 338 4.26 -24.80 0.64
N THR A 339 5.25 -25.37 1.33
CA THR A 339 5.98 -26.57 0.88
C THR A 339 5.65 -27.82 1.70
N GLY A 340 5.09 -27.64 2.89
CA GLY A 340 4.95 -28.68 3.90
C GLY A 340 6.29 -29.15 4.48
N ALA A 341 7.39 -28.46 4.17
CA ALA A 341 8.74 -28.90 4.49
C ALA A 341 9.27 -28.27 5.77
N LYS A 342 10.00 -29.06 6.56
CA LYS A 342 10.59 -28.66 7.84
C LYS A 342 12.10 -28.61 7.76
N CYS A 343 12.70 -27.55 8.28
CA CYS A 343 14.16 -27.40 8.30
C CYS A 343 14.84 -28.49 9.13
N SER A 344 16.09 -28.80 8.75
CA SER A 344 16.95 -29.73 9.49
C SER A 344 17.24 -29.22 10.90
N PRO A 345 17.62 -30.11 11.84
CA PRO A 345 18.05 -29.70 13.18
C PRO A 345 19.11 -28.60 13.16
N GLY A 346 18.93 -27.57 14.00
CA GLY A 346 19.81 -26.40 14.07
C GLY A 346 19.45 -25.26 13.11
N PHE A 347 18.48 -25.43 12.21
CA PHE A 347 18.02 -24.39 11.30
C PHE A 347 16.58 -23.97 11.58
N CYS A 348 16.32 -22.67 11.46
CA CYS A 348 14.99 -22.06 11.54
C CYS A 348 14.40 -21.88 10.14
N CYS A 349 13.09 -22.08 10.04
CA CYS A 349 12.33 -21.71 8.86
C CYS A 349 11.95 -20.24 8.95
N SER A 350 12.58 -19.38 8.17
CA SER A 350 12.29 -17.94 8.17
C SER A 350 10.85 -17.63 7.71
N SER A 351 10.35 -16.43 8.03
CA SER A 351 9.07 -15.90 7.54
C SER A 351 9.00 -15.80 6.02
N LYS A 352 10.16 -15.79 5.35
CA LYS A 352 10.30 -15.83 3.88
C LYS A 352 10.28 -17.25 3.30
N GLY A 353 10.14 -18.29 4.13
CA GLY A 353 10.06 -19.69 3.71
C GLY A 353 11.39 -20.32 3.34
N TRP A 354 12.48 -19.90 4.00
CA TRP A 354 13.83 -20.42 3.79
C TRP A 354 14.47 -20.90 5.08
N CYS A 355 15.18 -22.02 5.03
CA CYS A 355 15.98 -22.54 6.13
C CYS A 355 17.29 -21.77 6.29
N GLY A 356 17.59 -21.36 7.53
CA GLY A 356 18.87 -20.73 7.90
C GLY A 356 19.02 -20.63 9.41
N ASP A 357 20.20 -20.20 9.87
CA ASP A 357 20.58 -20.14 11.29
C ASP A 357 20.98 -18.73 11.76
N THR A 358 20.79 -17.72 10.91
CA THR A 358 21.11 -16.32 11.21
C THR A 358 19.99 -15.62 11.99
N PRO A 359 20.22 -14.44 12.60
CA PRO A 359 19.17 -13.65 13.23
C PRO A 359 17.99 -13.32 12.30
N GLU A 360 18.23 -13.16 11.00
CA GLU A 360 17.17 -12.93 9.99
C GLU A 360 16.27 -14.16 9.81
N HIS A 361 16.76 -15.35 10.16
CA HIS A 361 16.01 -16.61 10.07
C HIS A 361 15.40 -17.02 11.41
N CYS A 362 16.11 -16.83 12.52
CA CYS A 362 15.75 -17.33 13.85
C CYS A 362 15.31 -16.24 14.84
N GLY A 363 15.48 -14.97 14.50
CA GLY A 363 15.17 -13.83 15.37
C GLY A 363 13.68 -13.70 15.72
N TYR A 364 13.38 -12.76 16.61
CA TYR A 364 12.03 -12.57 17.15
C TYR A 364 11.00 -12.38 16.02
N GLY A 365 9.98 -13.23 15.96
CA GLY A 365 8.92 -13.15 14.93
C GLY A 365 9.42 -13.35 13.49
N ARG A 366 10.64 -13.89 13.31
CA ARG A 366 11.25 -14.14 12.01
C ARG A 366 11.21 -15.59 11.58
N CYS A 367 10.80 -16.50 12.44
CA CYS A 367 10.72 -17.90 12.11
C CYS A 367 9.33 -18.47 12.32
N ASN A 368 9.07 -19.60 11.66
CA ASN A 368 7.88 -20.40 11.85
C ASN A 368 8.27 -21.64 12.68
N PRO A 369 7.96 -21.68 14.00
CA PRO A 369 8.43 -22.75 14.89
C PRO A 369 7.99 -24.16 14.46
N PRO A 370 6.74 -24.42 14.05
CA PRO A 370 6.33 -25.73 13.51
C PRO A 370 7.24 -26.29 12.41
N TYR A 371 7.71 -25.43 11.50
CA TYR A 371 8.54 -25.80 10.35
C TYR A 371 10.05 -25.62 10.59
N SER A 372 10.45 -25.24 11.81
CA SER A 372 11.85 -25.08 12.20
C SER A 372 12.38 -26.36 12.84
N GLY A 373 13.59 -26.78 12.44
CA GLY A 373 14.28 -27.91 13.05
C GLY A 373 15.01 -27.54 14.33
N SER A 374 15.07 -26.25 14.65
CA SER A 374 15.72 -25.70 15.84
C SER A 374 14.70 -25.16 16.84
N ASP A 375 14.99 -25.34 18.13
CA ASP A 375 14.30 -24.66 19.23
C ASP A 375 14.80 -23.21 19.41
N SER A 376 15.73 -22.74 18.56
CA SER A 376 16.28 -21.37 18.59
C SER A 376 15.38 -20.31 17.98
N CYS A 377 14.18 -20.69 17.56
CA CYS A 377 13.13 -19.79 17.13
C CYS A 377 12.74 -18.82 18.25
N GLN A 378 13.01 -17.53 18.07
CA GLN A 378 12.68 -16.52 19.08
C GLN A 378 11.29 -15.91 18.81
N GLY A 379 10.56 -15.64 19.89
CA GLY A 379 9.22 -15.04 19.84
C GLY A 379 8.09 -16.07 19.63
N PRO A 380 6.84 -15.60 19.54
CA PRO A 380 5.68 -16.47 19.45
C PRO A 380 5.50 -17.08 18.06
N ASP A 381 4.65 -18.10 18.00
CA ASP A 381 4.17 -18.66 16.75
C ASP A 381 3.16 -17.71 16.07
N LEU A 382 3.68 -16.86 15.19
CA LEU A 382 2.88 -15.90 14.42
C LEU A 382 1.82 -16.57 13.52
N TRP A 383 2.08 -17.79 13.02
CA TRP A 383 1.08 -18.50 12.19
C TRP A 383 -0.07 -19.02 13.04
N LYS A 384 0.22 -19.51 14.24
CA LYS A 384 -0.82 -19.86 15.21
C LYS A 384 -1.64 -18.63 15.59
N SER A 385 -0.97 -17.50 15.84
CA SER A 385 -1.60 -16.23 16.18
C SER A 385 -2.55 -15.75 15.07
N TRP A 386 -2.09 -15.84 13.84
CA TRP A 386 -2.89 -15.46 12.67
C TRP A 386 -4.13 -16.29 12.49
N LYS A 387 -4.01 -17.61 12.66
CA LYS A 387 -5.16 -18.50 12.55
C LYS A 387 -6.17 -18.25 13.66
N ALA A 388 -5.72 -17.87 14.85
CA ALA A 388 -6.62 -17.41 15.91
C ALA A 388 -7.32 -16.11 15.49
N ALA A 389 -6.58 -15.16 14.93
CA ALA A 389 -7.11 -13.89 14.42
C ALA A 389 -8.20 -14.07 13.36
N LEU A 390 -7.99 -15.01 12.43
CA LEU A 390 -8.96 -15.32 11.38
C LEU A 390 -10.18 -16.07 11.90
N ALA A 391 -10.05 -16.80 13.01
CA ALA A 391 -11.12 -17.63 13.55
C ALA A 391 -12.08 -16.87 14.48
N ASP A 392 -11.56 -15.88 15.23
CA ASP A 392 -12.36 -15.03 16.12
C ASP A 392 -12.06 -13.55 15.87
N PRO A 393 -12.63 -12.99 14.80
CA PRO A 393 -12.12 -11.77 14.24
C PRO A 393 -12.90 -10.57 14.85
N ILE A 394 -12.19 -9.56 15.39
CA ILE A 394 -12.79 -8.41 16.12
C ILE A 394 -12.99 -7.19 15.22
N ASP A 395 -14.24 -6.92 14.82
CA ASP A 395 -14.62 -5.81 13.93
C ASP A 395 -14.51 -4.42 14.60
N ASP A 396 -13.85 -3.46 13.94
CA ASP A 396 -13.77 -2.03 14.31
C ASP A 396 -14.70 -1.13 13.49
N SER A 397 -15.68 -1.71 12.78
CA SER A 397 -16.57 -0.96 11.89
C SER A 397 -17.24 0.24 12.58
N VAL A 398 -16.97 1.43 12.04
CA VAL A 398 -17.65 2.67 12.45
C VAL A 398 -18.83 2.88 11.52
N VAL A 399 -20.03 3.10 12.08
CA VAL A 399 -21.17 3.59 11.30
C VAL A 399 -20.89 5.03 10.89
N VAL A 400 -20.35 5.23 9.69
CA VAL A 400 -20.16 6.57 9.13
C VAL A 400 -21.50 7.10 8.63
N ASN A 401 -22.21 7.84 9.48
CA ASN A 401 -23.38 8.62 9.06
C ASN A 401 -22.91 9.80 8.22
N VAL A 402 -23.04 9.71 6.90
CA VAL A 402 -22.63 10.73 5.91
C VAL A 402 -23.40 12.07 6.00
N ASN A 403 -24.17 12.32 7.08
CA ASN A 403 -25.07 13.46 7.22
C ASN A 403 -25.10 14.12 8.62
N ALA A 404 -24.09 13.96 9.48
CA ALA A 404 -24.09 14.68 10.76
C ALA A 404 -22.67 15.15 11.15
N GLY A 405 -22.55 16.46 11.36
CA GLY A 405 -21.35 17.07 11.93
C GLY A 405 -21.07 16.56 13.34
N SER A 406 -19.78 16.35 13.59
CA SER A 406 -19.06 16.32 14.88
C SER A 406 -19.85 16.05 16.17
N GLU A 407 -19.55 14.93 16.84
CA GLU A 407 -19.19 14.89 18.27
C GLU A 407 -18.53 13.54 18.65
N PRO A 408 -17.59 13.50 19.62
CA PRO A 408 -16.86 12.27 19.99
C PRO A 408 -17.57 11.48 21.10
N LEU A 409 -17.48 10.15 21.05
CA LEU A 409 -18.05 9.25 22.06
C LEU A 409 -17.04 8.83 23.13
N GLN A 410 -17.47 8.95 24.39
CA GLN A 410 -16.78 8.62 25.63
C GLN A 410 -16.81 7.11 25.98
N SER A 411 -15.99 6.76 26.98
CA SER A 411 -15.42 5.46 27.37
C SER A 411 -16.24 4.51 28.29
N SER A 412 -15.70 3.27 28.43
CA SER A 412 -15.65 2.35 29.61
C SER A 412 -16.87 1.47 30.00
N PRO A 413 -16.77 0.33 30.77
CA PRO A 413 -15.66 -0.17 31.64
C PRO A 413 -15.30 -1.70 31.69
N SER A 414 -14.05 -1.96 32.15
CA SER A 414 -13.45 -3.04 33.00
C SER A 414 -13.91 -4.53 33.03
N LYS A 415 -12.94 -5.47 33.01
CA LYS A 415 -12.82 -6.63 33.93
C LYS A 415 -11.44 -7.34 33.89
N GLU A 416 -11.16 -8.10 34.97
CA GLU A 416 -9.88 -8.62 35.51
C GLU A 416 -9.06 -9.65 34.69
N SER A 417 -7.79 -9.82 35.10
CA SER A 417 -6.62 -10.45 34.47
C SER A 417 -6.29 -11.92 34.84
N PRO A 418 -5.46 -12.60 34.02
CA PRO A 418 -4.29 -13.37 34.49
C PRO A 418 -3.00 -13.07 33.67
N PRO A 419 -1.80 -13.63 34.00
CA PRO A 419 -0.49 -13.03 33.70
C PRO A 419 0.21 -13.54 32.42
N ASP A 420 1.26 -12.79 32.07
CA ASP A 420 2.29 -12.92 31.02
C ASP A 420 2.01 -12.22 29.67
N GLY A 421 3.03 -11.51 29.17
CA GLY A 421 2.97 -10.61 28.01
C GLY A 421 2.98 -11.34 26.67
N GLY A 422 2.24 -10.81 25.70
CA GLY A 422 1.91 -11.48 24.44
C GLY A 422 2.32 -10.71 23.17
N VAL A 423 1.86 -11.19 22.02
CA VAL A 423 1.90 -10.50 20.71
C VAL A 423 0.49 -10.21 20.24
N VAL A 424 0.31 -9.09 19.55
CA VAL A 424 -0.98 -8.70 18.97
C VAL A 424 -0.88 -8.82 17.45
N ASP A 425 -1.72 -9.66 16.87
CA ASP A 425 -1.92 -9.80 15.44
C ASP A 425 -3.03 -8.87 14.98
N LEU A 426 -2.74 -7.99 14.03
CA LEU A 426 -3.68 -7.00 13.51
C LEU A 426 -4.02 -7.32 12.05
N VAL A 427 -5.10 -8.04 11.87
CA VAL A 427 -5.54 -8.67 10.63
C VAL A 427 -6.65 -7.84 10.00
N VAL A 428 -6.64 -7.56 8.70
CA VAL A 428 -7.74 -6.84 8.02
C VAL A 428 -8.33 -7.66 6.89
N THR A 429 -9.57 -8.13 6.98
CA THR A 429 -10.25 -8.82 5.86
C THR A 429 -11.30 -7.92 5.24
N LEU A 430 -11.23 -7.79 3.93
CA LEU A 430 -12.17 -6.98 3.17
C LEU A 430 -13.37 -7.83 2.78
N THR A 431 -14.57 -7.31 3.03
CA THR A 431 -15.78 -7.74 2.32
C THR A 431 -16.33 -6.54 1.56
N ALA A 432 -15.98 -6.48 0.28
CA ALA A 432 -16.59 -5.51 -0.63
C ALA A 432 -17.87 -6.14 -1.21
N ASP A 433 -19.02 -5.53 -0.91
CA ASP A 433 -20.27 -5.82 -1.61
C ASP A 433 -20.43 -4.82 -2.77
N PHE A 434 -20.21 -5.33 -3.98
CA PHE A 434 -20.31 -4.55 -5.22
C PHE A 434 -21.75 -4.50 -5.76
N THR A 435 -22.76 -4.93 -4.99
CA THR A 435 -24.16 -4.73 -5.38
C THR A 435 -24.59 -3.27 -5.18
N PRO A 436 -25.44 -2.69 -6.03
CA PRO A 436 -25.85 -1.29 -5.90
C PRO A 436 -26.81 -1.07 -4.72
N PRO A 437 -26.62 -0.03 -3.87
CA PRO A 437 -25.48 0.89 -3.87
C PRO A 437 -24.23 0.21 -3.29
N PRO A 438 -23.04 0.42 -3.90
CA PRO A 438 -21.82 -0.21 -3.40
C PRO A 438 -21.54 0.24 -1.97
N VAL A 439 -21.48 -0.72 -1.05
CA VAL A 439 -21.08 -0.52 0.35
C VAL A 439 -19.72 -1.18 0.53
N VAL A 440 -18.71 -0.37 0.80
CA VAL A 440 -17.39 -0.88 1.20
C VAL A 440 -17.42 -1.07 2.72
N THR A 441 -17.41 -2.33 3.16
CA THR A 441 -17.17 -2.67 4.57
C THR A 441 -15.71 -3.07 4.69
N ILE A 442 -14.92 -2.22 5.36
CA ILE A 442 -13.56 -2.59 5.77
C ILE A 442 -13.74 -3.28 7.12
N VAL A 443 -13.39 -4.57 7.18
CA VAL A 443 -13.39 -5.30 8.44
C VAL A 443 -11.94 -5.48 8.87
N THR A 444 -11.58 -4.84 9.97
CA THR A 444 -10.32 -5.12 10.62
C THR A 444 -10.56 -6.07 11.80
N TRP A 445 -9.51 -6.73 12.27
CA TRP A 445 -9.57 -7.83 13.23
C TRP A 445 -8.29 -7.87 14.05
N ILE A 446 -8.42 -8.26 15.32
CA ILE A 446 -7.26 -8.35 16.19
C ILE A 446 -7.36 -9.55 17.10
N THR A 447 -6.24 -10.24 17.30
CA THR A 447 -6.09 -11.20 18.40
C THR A 447 -4.79 -10.99 19.15
N GLN A 448 -4.91 -11.03 20.49
CA GLN A 448 -3.79 -11.15 21.39
C GLN A 448 -3.45 -12.63 21.57
N VAL A 449 -2.19 -13.01 21.35
CA VAL A 449 -1.66 -14.32 21.75
C VAL A 449 -0.73 -14.11 22.92
N GLY A 450 -1.16 -14.65 24.07
CA GLY A 450 -0.48 -14.56 25.37
C GLY A 450 0.86 -15.26 25.44
#